data_AF-A0A2K9D529-F1
#
_entry.id   AF-A0A2K9D529-F1
#
_cell.length_a   1.000
_cell.length_b   1.000
_cell.length_c   1.000
_cell.angle_alpha   90.00
_cell.angle_beta   90.00
_cell.angle_gamma   90.00
#
_symmetry.space_group_name_H-M   'P 1'
#
loop_
_entity.id
_entity.type
_entity.pdbx_description
1 polymer ?
#
loop_
_entity_poly.entity_id
_entity_poly.type
_entity_poly.pdbx_seq_one_letter_code
_entity_poly.pdbx_strand_id
1 'polypeptide(L)'
;MADRTPAATIRTIDRRDAADGTRRCVITSTEGDRIVPQHRQGGMGGRRDKHRPDNVLWADSLLNGLIEADADLQAMAKAWGVKVPIWVRDITLVPVFYRFEHAWFVLEGDGRREITAFEAIDRMDDVYGDEYFEWKAIADDTDRTRLLFTMGAR
;
A
#
# COMPACT_ATOMS: atom_id res chain seq x y z
N MET A 1 17.55 -2.05 17.27
CA MET A 1 17.76 -2.56 15.89
C MET A 1 16.39 -2.59 15.24
N ALA A 2 16.17 -1.86 14.13
CA ALA A 2 14.85 -1.87 13.48
C ALA A 2 14.51 -3.31 13.05
N ASP A 3 13.29 -3.74 13.32
CA ASP A 3 12.79 -5.09 13.03
C ASP A 3 12.68 -5.26 11.50
N ARG A 4 13.71 -5.88 10.90
CA ARG A 4 13.82 -6.04 9.44
C ARG A 4 12.84 -7.09 8.95
N THR A 5 12.18 -6.79 7.82
CA THR A 5 11.36 -7.77 7.11
C THR A 5 12.18 -9.03 6.78
N PRO A 6 11.73 -10.23 7.17
CA PRO A 6 12.45 -11.47 6.89
C PRO A 6 12.71 -11.69 5.40
N ALA A 7 13.88 -12.20 5.05
CA ALA A 7 14.25 -12.46 3.65
C ALA A 7 13.28 -13.42 2.93
N ALA A 8 12.62 -14.33 3.67
CA ALA A 8 11.58 -15.21 3.12
C ALA A 8 10.34 -14.43 2.67
N THR A 9 9.92 -13.43 3.46
CA THR A 9 8.82 -12.52 3.09
C THR A 9 9.21 -11.70 1.87
N ILE A 10 10.44 -11.17 1.81
CA ILE A 10 10.96 -10.44 0.64
C ILE A 10 10.90 -11.27 -0.64
N ARG A 11 11.40 -12.51 -0.61
CA ARG A 11 11.31 -13.41 -1.77
C ARG A 11 9.86 -13.72 -2.18
N THR A 12 8.95 -13.71 -1.22
CA THR A 12 7.54 -13.97 -1.48
C THR A 12 6.90 -12.79 -2.21
N ILE A 13 7.09 -11.56 -1.72
CA ILE A 13 6.58 -10.36 -2.39
C ILE A 13 7.30 -10.06 -3.71
N ASP A 14 8.58 -10.44 -3.86
CA ASP A 14 9.27 -10.39 -5.15
C ASP A 14 8.58 -11.26 -6.19
N ARG A 15 8.24 -12.51 -5.85
CA ARG A 15 7.50 -13.40 -6.76
C ARG A 15 6.10 -12.88 -7.08
N ARG A 16 5.42 -12.26 -6.11
CA ARG A 16 4.05 -11.75 -6.26
C ARG A 16 3.98 -10.49 -7.13
N ASP A 17 4.89 -9.54 -6.90
CA ASP A 17 4.76 -8.16 -7.41
C ASP A 17 5.86 -7.75 -8.40
N ALA A 18 6.95 -8.53 -8.49
CA ALA A 18 8.13 -8.23 -9.30
C ALA A 18 8.58 -9.47 -10.09
N ALA A 19 7.63 -10.18 -10.69
CA ALA A 19 7.90 -11.39 -11.48
C ALA A 19 8.84 -11.13 -12.68
N ASP A 20 8.87 -9.89 -13.17
CA ASP A 20 9.80 -9.41 -14.21
C ASP A 20 11.18 -8.98 -13.65
N GLY A 21 11.41 -9.18 -12.35
CA GLY A 21 12.63 -8.78 -11.65
C GLY A 21 12.66 -7.31 -11.22
N THR A 22 11.60 -6.54 -11.44
CA THR A 22 11.59 -5.09 -11.20
C THR A 22 10.63 -4.71 -10.08
N ARG A 23 11.18 -4.18 -8.98
CA ARG A 23 10.39 -3.68 -7.85
C ARG A 23 9.88 -2.28 -8.15
N ARG A 24 8.58 -2.06 -7.94
CA ARG A 24 7.89 -0.80 -8.19
C ARG A 24 7.18 -0.32 -6.94
N CYS A 25 7.21 0.98 -6.69
CA CYS A 25 6.37 1.59 -5.67
C CYS A 25 4.89 1.37 -6.05
N VAL A 26 4.12 0.73 -5.17
CA VAL A 26 2.69 0.46 -5.39
C VAL A 26 1.87 1.75 -5.60
N ILE A 27 2.30 2.87 -4.99
CA ILE A 27 1.61 4.17 -5.07
C ILE A 27 2.02 4.97 -6.30
N THR A 28 3.32 5.06 -6.62
CA THR A 28 3.85 6.02 -7.62
C THR A 28 4.38 5.38 -8.89
N SER A 29 4.45 4.04 -8.95
CA SER A 29 5.08 3.28 -10.02
C SER A 29 6.59 3.51 -10.18
N THR A 30 7.23 4.27 -9.27
CA THR A 30 8.66 4.55 -9.31
C THR A 30 9.48 3.27 -9.10
N GLU A 31 10.62 3.18 -9.79
CA GLU A 31 11.61 2.10 -9.68
C GLU A 31 12.93 2.64 -9.11
N GLY A 32 13.79 1.75 -8.62
CA GLY A 32 15.17 2.07 -8.22
C GLY A 32 15.51 1.68 -6.78
N ASP A 33 16.67 2.19 -6.31
CA ASP A 33 17.28 1.73 -5.05
C ASP A 33 16.54 2.18 -3.78
N ARG A 34 15.54 3.07 -3.92
CA ARG A 34 14.70 3.53 -2.82
C ARG A 34 13.49 2.64 -2.56
N ILE A 35 13.27 1.60 -3.36
CA ILE A 35 12.13 0.70 -3.20
C ILE A 35 12.41 -0.27 -2.04
N VAL A 36 11.62 -0.13 -0.98
CA VAL A 36 11.75 -0.83 0.29
C VAL A 36 10.45 -1.57 0.64
N PRO A 37 10.53 -2.67 1.41
CA PRO A 37 9.33 -3.32 1.91
C PRO A 37 8.64 -2.43 2.95
N GLN A 38 7.35 -2.19 2.77
CA GLN A 38 6.52 -1.42 3.69
C GLN A 38 5.39 -2.28 4.26
N HIS A 39 5.20 -2.21 5.58
CA HIS A 39 4.06 -2.84 6.24
C HIS A 39 2.79 -1.99 6.10
N ARG A 40 1.70 -2.60 5.60
CA ARG A 40 0.40 -1.96 5.45
C ARG A 40 -0.21 -1.63 6.80
N GLN A 41 -0.14 -2.59 7.72
CA GLN A 41 -0.59 -2.48 9.10
C GLN A 41 0.57 -2.72 10.08
N GLY A 42 0.57 -1.95 11.16
CA GLY A 42 1.63 -1.99 12.17
C GLY A 42 2.58 -0.80 12.05
N GLY A 43 3.32 -0.56 13.14
CA GLY A 43 4.34 0.47 13.26
C GLY A 43 5.58 -0.09 13.95
N MET A 44 6.31 0.74 14.69
CA MET A 44 7.55 0.33 15.38
C MET A 44 7.39 -0.78 16.44
N GLY A 45 6.17 -1.18 16.78
CA GLY A 45 5.90 -2.28 17.72
C GLY A 45 6.12 -3.66 17.08
N GLY A 46 7.01 -4.46 17.67
CA GLY A 46 7.35 -5.81 17.22
C GLY A 46 6.23 -6.84 17.44
N ARG A 47 5.14 -6.75 16.65
CA ARG A 47 4.15 -7.84 16.56
C ARG A 47 4.74 -9.00 15.75
N ARG A 48 4.59 -10.23 16.25
CA ARG A 48 5.17 -11.44 15.63
C ARG A 48 4.57 -11.77 14.26
N ASP A 49 3.33 -11.38 14.02
CA ASP A 49 2.54 -11.68 12.83
C ASP A 49 2.61 -10.59 11.75
N LYS A 50 3.32 -9.48 11.98
CA LYS A 50 3.35 -8.37 11.02
C LYS A 50 4.06 -8.71 9.71
N HIS A 51 4.95 -9.70 9.71
CA HIS A 51 5.81 -10.06 8.57
C HIS A 51 5.14 -10.98 7.54
N ARG A 52 3.80 -10.98 7.49
CA ARG A 52 3.03 -11.73 6.51
C ARG A 52 3.10 -11.07 5.13
N PRO A 53 3.18 -11.83 4.03
CA PRO A 53 3.20 -11.28 2.67
C PRO A 53 2.03 -10.34 2.34
N ASP A 54 0.81 -10.65 2.79
CA ASP A 54 -0.38 -9.82 2.60
C ASP A 54 -0.34 -8.48 3.38
N ASN A 55 0.60 -8.34 4.31
CA ASN A 55 0.87 -7.11 5.04
C ASN A 55 2.05 -6.30 4.47
N VAL A 56 2.76 -6.79 3.45
CA VAL A 56 3.97 -6.12 2.94
C VAL A 56 3.82 -5.77 1.47
N LEU A 57 4.15 -4.53 1.12
CA LEU A 57 4.15 -3.99 -0.24
C LEU A 57 5.51 -3.36 -0.57
N TRP A 58 5.80 -3.19 -1.85
CA TRP A 58 6.92 -2.36 -2.30
C TRP A 58 6.52 -0.88 -2.32
N ALA A 59 7.30 -0.04 -1.65
CA ALA A 59 7.07 1.41 -1.59
C ALA A 59 8.40 2.18 -1.69
N ASP A 60 8.35 3.40 -2.20
CA ASP A 60 9.48 4.33 -2.14
C ASP A 60 9.70 4.78 -0.68
N SER A 61 10.95 4.72 -0.21
CA SER A 61 11.29 5.01 1.19
C SER A 61 11.00 6.45 1.62
N LEU A 62 11.08 7.43 0.72
CA LEU A 62 10.73 8.82 1.04
C LEU A 62 9.22 8.98 1.18
N LEU A 63 8.47 8.43 0.23
CA LEU A 63 7.01 8.45 0.30
C LEU A 63 6.50 7.73 1.54
N ASN A 64 7.17 6.64 1.91
CA ASN A 64 6.85 5.91 3.12
C ASN A 64 6.95 6.80 4.38
N GLY A 65 8.05 7.55 4.52
CA GLY A 65 8.20 8.49 5.62
C GLY A 65 7.17 9.63 5.57
N LEU A 66 6.81 10.10 4.38
CA LEU A 66 5.79 11.15 4.20
C LEU A 66 4.39 10.67 4.61
N ILE A 67 4.01 9.43 4.31
CA ILE A 67 2.74 8.82 4.74
C ILE A 67 2.63 8.77 6.27
N GLU A 68 3.75 8.69 6.98
CA GLU A 68 3.77 8.72 8.45
C GLU A 68 3.67 10.14 9.02
N ALA A 69 4.04 11.17 8.24
CA ALA A 69 4.15 12.55 8.69
C ALA A 69 3.01 13.47 8.20
N ASP A 70 2.35 13.16 7.09
CA ASP A 70 1.33 13.99 6.44
C ASP A 70 -0.03 13.28 6.45
N ALA A 71 -1.03 13.95 7.04
CA ALA A 71 -2.36 13.37 7.24
C ALA A 71 -3.10 13.08 5.93
N ASP A 72 -2.93 13.92 4.90
CA ASP A 72 -3.62 13.73 3.63
C ASP A 72 -2.95 12.62 2.80
N LEU A 73 -1.62 12.52 2.83
CA LEU A 73 -0.91 11.38 2.23
C LEU A 73 -1.24 10.08 2.97
N GLN A 74 -1.46 10.15 4.28
CA GLN A 74 -1.95 9.01 5.03
C GLN A 74 -3.38 8.62 4.63
N ALA A 75 -4.28 9.59 4.49
CA ALA A 75 -5.65 9.36 4.01
C ALA A 75 -5.64 8.75 2.60
N MET A 76 -4.86 9.32 1.69
CA MET A 76 -4.62 8.77 0.36
C MET A 76 -4.11 7.31 0.44
N ALA A 77 -3.09 7.03 1.25
CA ALA A 77 -2.57 5.67 1.39
C ALA A 77 -3.63 4.68 1.93
N LYS A 78 -4.53 5.12 2.81
CA LYS A 78 -5.66 4.30 3.28
C LYS A 78 -6.70 4.10 2.18
N ALA A 79 -7.07 5.15 1.44
CA ALA A 79 -8.02 5.09 0.33
C ALA A 79 -7.59 4.12 -0.77
N TRP A 80 -6.29 3.98 -1.01
CA TRP A 80 -5.73 3.03 -1.99
C TRP A 80 -5.31 1.67 -1.38
N GLY A 81 -5.63 1.44 -0.10
CA GLY A 81 -5.38 0.19 0.61
C GLY A 81 -3.92 -0.10 0.98
N VAL A 82 -3.02 0.85 0.75
CA VAL A 82 -1.58 0.74 1.04
C VAL A 82 -1.30 0.86 2.54
N LYS A 83 -2.10 1.67 3.26
CA LYS A 83 -2.09 1.74 4.72
C LYS A 83 -3.39 1.15 5.26
N VAL A 84 -3.28 0.32 6.30
CA VAL A 84 -4.42 -0.28 6.97
C VAL A 84 -4.41 0.14 8.45
N PRO A 85 -5.49 0.75 8.96
CA PRO A 85 -5.63 1.10 10.38
C PRO A 85 -5.46 -0.10 11.31
N ILE A 86 -4.96 0.13 12.53
CA ILE A 86 -4.65 -0.95 13.48
C ILE A 86 -5.87 -1.69 14.03
N TRP A 87 -7.05 -1.09 13.91
CA TRP A 87 -8.31 -1.66 14.38
C TRP A 87 -8.91 -2.69 13.40
N VAL A 88 -8.46 -2.70 12.14
CA VAL A 88 -8.84 -3.72 11.14
C VAL A 88 -8.24 -5.06 11.56
N ARG A 89 -9.08 -6.06 11.84
CA ARG A 89 -8.59 -7.36 12.33
C ARG A 89 -8.02 -8.26 11.23
N ASP A 90 -8.61 -8.18 10.04
CA ASP A 90 -8.19 -8.97 8.89
C ASP A 90 -7.82 -8.04 7.73
N ILE A 91 -6.52 -7.88 7.52
CA ILE A 91 -5.96 -7.03 6.47
C ILE A 91 -6.15 -7.59 5.06
N THR A 92 -6.49 -8.89 4.93
CA THR A 92 -6.72 -9.54 3.63
C THR A 92 -8.05 -9.12 3.01
N LEU A 93 -8.94 -8.54 3.81
CA LEU A 93 -10.20 -7.96 3.33
C LEU A 93 -10.01 -6.64 2.59
N VAL A 94 -8.91 -5.92 2.87
CA VAL A 94 -8.63 -4.62 2.29
C VAL A 94 -7.89 -4.81 0.95
N PRO A 95 -8.53 -4.49 -0.19
CA PRO A 95 -7.84 -4.54 -1.48
C PRO A 95 -6.78 -3.43 -1.59
N VAL A 96 -5.85 -3.59 -2.53
CA VAL A 96 -4.77 -2.63 -2.80
C VAL A 96 -4.82 -2.23 -4.27
N PHE A 97 -4.75 -0.93 -4.54
CA PHE A 97 -4.59 -0.45 -5.91
C PHE A 97 -3.11 -0.42 -6.30
N TYR A 98 -2.76 -1.12 -7.37
CA TYR A 98 -1.42 -1.13 -7.92
C TYR A 98 -1.33 -0.13 -9.07
N ARG A 99 -0.73 1.04 -8.82
CA ARG A 99 -0.76 2.15 -9.80
C ARG A 99 -0.11 1.79 -11.14
N PHE A 100 0.94 0.97 -11.14
CA PHE A 100 1.63 0.56 -12.36
C PHE A 100 0.85 -0.44 -13.22
N GLU A 101 -0.16 -1.10 -12.65
CA GLU A 101 -1.07 -2.01 -13.37
C GLU A 101 -2.45 -1.40 -13.61
N HIS A 102 -2.74 -0.24 -13.01
CA HIS A 102 -4.05 0.41 -13.05
C HIS A 102 -5.20 -0.52 -12.61
N ALA A 103 -4.93 -1.42 -11.67
CA ALA A 103 -5.86 -2.45 -11.22
C ALA A 103 -5.86 -2.62 -9.69
N TRP A 104 -6.99 -3.09 -9.18
CA TRP A 104 -7.19 -3.42 -7.78
C TRP A 104 -6.94 -4.90 -7.55
N PHE A 105 -6.33 -5.23 -6.41
CA PHE A 105 -6.01 -6.60 -6.06
C PHE A 105 -6.37 -6.92 -4.62
N VAL A 106 -6.88 -8.13 -4.39
CA VAL A 106 -6.88 -8.78 -3.07
C VAL A 106 -5.56 -9.54 -2.91
N LEU A 107 -4.91 -9.40 -1.76
CA LEU A 107 -3.66 -10.11 -1.47
C LEU A 107 -3.97 -11.43 -0.76
N GLU A 108 -3.52 -12.53 -1.34
CA GLU A 108 -3.82 -13.90 -0.91
C GLU A 108 -2.52 -14.61 -0.51
N GLY A 109 -1.82 -14.05 0.48
CA GLY A 109 -0.51 -14.54 0.90
C GLY A 109 0.55 -14.32 -0.18
N ASP A 110 1.01 -15.40 -0.82
CA ASP A 110 2.01 -15.33 -1.90
C ASP A 110 1.43 -14.97 -3.27
N GLY A 111 0.10 -14.98 -3.39
CA GLY A 111 -0.62 -14.55 -4.59
C GLY A 111 -1.31 -13.20 -4.42
N ARG A 112 -1.85 -12.72 -5.54
CA ARG A 112 -2.82 -11.64 -5.58
C ARG A 112 -3.83 -11.92 -6.68
N ARG A 113 -5.07 -11.52 -6.46
CA ARG A 113 -6.16 -11.70 -7.42
C ARG A 113 -6.71 -10.35 -7.80
N GLU A 114 -6.73 -10.08 -9.10
CA GLU A 114 -7.33 -8.86 -9.62
C GLU A 114 -8.83 -8.84 -9.33
N ILE A 115 -9.34 -7.68 -8.95
CA ILE A 115 -10.75 -7.42 -8.73
C ILE A 115 -11.17 -6.15 -9.46
N THR A 116 -12.47 -6.01 -9.70
CA THR A 116 -13.00 -4.78 -10.31
C THR A 116 -12.92 -3.61 -9.33
N ALA A 117 -12.91 -2.37 -9.85
CA ALA A 117 -13.01 -1.19 -9.01
C ALA A 117 -14.32 -1.14 -8.19
N PHE A 118 -15.40 -1.71 -8.70
CA PHE A 118 -16.67 -1.82 -7.98
C PHE A 118 -16.54 -2.76 -6.78
N GLU A 119 -16.00 -3.97 -6.98
CA GLU A 119 -15.72 -4.90 -5.87
C GLU A 119 -14.75 -4.28 -4.86
N ALA A 120 -13.78 -3.49 -5.31
CA ALA A 120 -12.86 -2.79 -4.41
C ALA A 120 -13.59 -1.77 -3.53
N ILE A 121 -14.51 -0.98 -4.11
CA ILE A 121 -15.33 -0.02 -3.35
C ILE A 121 -16.20 -0.75 -2.33
N ASP A 122 -16.92 -1.80 -2.74
CA ASP A 122 -17.78 -2.57 -1.84
C ASP A 122 -16.97 -3.12 -0.65
N ARG A 123 -15.80 -3.71 -0.91
CA ARG A 123 -14.92 -4.23 0.16
C ARG A 123 -14.39 -3.14 1.08
N MET A 124 -14.05 -1.98 0.53
CA MET A 124 -13.53 -0.86 1.33
C MET A 124 -14.65 -0.29 2.22
N ASP A 125 -15.86 -0.17 1.71
CA ASP A 125 -17.06 0.21 2.49
C ASP A 125 -17.39 -0.84 3.56
N ASP A 126 -17.36 -2.13 3.23
CA ASP A 126 -17.59 -3.21 4.20
C ASP A 126 -16.60 -3.18 5.38
N VAL A 127 -15.34 -2.77 5.15
CA VAL A 127 -14.30 -2.71 6.18
C VAL A 127 -14.31 -1.39 6.94
N TYR A 128 -14.49 -0.27 6.25
CA TYR A 128 -14.28 1.08 6.78
C TYR A 128 -15.55 1.90 6.98
N GLY A 129 -16.63 1.56 6.29
CA GLY A 129 -17.84 2.38 6.20
C GLY A 129 -17.54 3.79 5.67
N ASP A 130 -18.24 4.77 6.22
CA ASP A 130 -18.15 6.18 5.83
C ASP A 130 -16.72 6.76 5.85
N GLU A 131 -15.84 6.27 6.74
CA GLU A 131 -14.44 6.72 6.82
C GLU A 131 -13.68 6.51 5.49
N TYR A 132 -14.02 5.46 4.74
CA TYR A 132 -13.39 5.23 3.44
C TYR A 132 -13.72 6.34 2.44
N PHE A 133 -14.97 6.79 2.40
CA PHE A 133 -15.38 7.83 1.46
C PHE A 133 -14.77 9.19 1.80
N GLU A 134 -14.55 9.48 3.08
CA GLU A 134 -13.80 10.67 3.51
C GLU A 134 -12.35 10.62 3.00
N TRP A 135 -11.66 9.50 3.21
CA TRP A 135 -10.29 9.33 2.71
C TRP A 135 -10.23 9.36 1.19
N LYS A 136 -11.22 8.77 0.50
CA LYS A 136 -11.29 8.75 -0.95
C LYS A 136 -11.52 10.14 -1.52
N ALA A 137 -12.37 10.95 -0.90
CA ALA A 137 -12.56 12.35 -1.27
C ALA A 137 -11.26 13.16 -1.16
N ILE A 138 -10.52 12.98 -0.06
CA ILE A 138 -9.20 13.60 0.10
C ILE A 138 -8.24 13.13 -1.00
N ALA A 139 -8.17 11.82 -1.25
CA ALA A 139 -7.29 11.23 -2.25
C ALA A 139 -7.56 11.77 -3.66
N ASP A 140 -8.84 11.91 -4.04
CA ASP A 140 -9.24 12.40 -5.35
C ASP A 140 -8.96 13.91 -5.53
N ASP A 141 -9.02 14.68 -4.44
CA ASP A 141 -8.68 16.10 -4.45
C ASP A 141 -7.15 16.34 -4.43
N THR A 142 -6.39 15.48 -3.75
CA THR A 142 -4.92 15.58 -3.64
C THR A 142 -4.17 15.04 -4.86
N ASP A 143 -4.69 14.04 -5.56
CA ASP A 143 -4.00 13.36 -6.67
C ASP A 143 -3.65 14.30 -7.83
N ARG A 144 -4.45 15.34 -8.07
CA ARG A 144 -4.14 16.30 -9.14
C ARG A 144 -3.09 17.33 -8.72
N THR A 145 -3.09 17.74 -7.46
CA THR A 145 -2.30 18.89 -7.00
C THR A 145 -0.90 18.49 -6.51
N ARG A 146 -0.73 17.34 -5.84
CA ARG A 146 0.57 16.96 -5.22
C ARG A 146 1.50 16.16 -6.13
N LEU A 147 0.96 15.34 -7.04
CA LEU A 147 1.78 14.61 -8.03
C LEU A 147 2.51 15.55 -9.00
N LEU A 148 1.88 16.68 -9.37
CA LEU A 148 2.48 17.70 -10.23
C LEU A 148 3.72 18.37 -9.59
N PHE A 149 3.75 18.53 -8.26
CA PHE A 149 4.92 19.12 -7.58
C PHE A 149 6.06 18.12 -7.33
N THR A 150 5.75 16.83 -7.23
CA THR A 150 6.77 15.80 -6.95
C THR A 150 7.45 15.31 -8.24
N MET A 151 6.78 15.42 -9.39
CA MET A 151 7.35 15.07 -10.71
C MET A 151 8.13 16.20 -11.39
N GLY A 152 8.07 17.43 -10.85
CA GLY A 152 8.74 18.62 -11.43
C GLY A 152 10.18 18.87 -10.97
N ALA A 153 10.75 18.03 -10.10
CA ALA A 153 12.14 18.14 -9.66
C ALA A 153 13.02 17.11 -10.38
N ARG A 154 13.25 17.32 -11.68
CA ARG A 154 14.37 16.75 -12.43
C ARG A 154 15.08 17.86 -13.16
#